data_AF-A0A4R4G8A8-F1
#
_entry.id   AF-A0A4R4G8A8-F1
#
_cell.length_a   1.000
_cell.length_b   1.000
_cell.length_c   1.000
_cell.angle_alpha   90.00
_cell.angle_beta   90.00
_cell.angle_gamma   90.00
#
_symmetry.space_group_name_H-M   'P 1'
#
loop_
_entity.id
_entity.type
_entity.pdbx_description
1 polymer ?
#
loop_
_entity_poly.entity_id
_entity_poly.type
_entity_poly.pdbx_seq_one_letter_code
_entity_poly.pdbx_strand_id
1 'polypeptide(L)'
;MDNTKLCSKYTVRQYRTFKKEANHKKIADLIYQRLYERYIEPFENNPAKHGFGMMAVACLMIEVLFCFQRGRKKTGEAGGVVFFKFF
;
A
#
# COMPACT_ATOMS: atom_id res chain seq x y z
N MET A 1 -12.98 2.76 -17.19
CA MET A 1 -12.26 2.65 -15.91
C MET A 1 -11.77 1.24 -15.59
N ASP A 2 -12.33 0.18 -16.16
CA ASP A 2 -11.99 -1.20 -15.77
C ASP A 2 -10.55 -1.63 -16.13
N ASN A 3 -9.99 -1.08 -17.21
CA ASN A 3 -8.61 -1.35 -17.64
C ASN A 3 -7.57 -0.45 -16.94
N THR A 4 -7.98 0.42 -16.02
CA THR A 4 -7.04 1.28 -15.28
C THR A 4 -6.12 0.40 -14.44
N LYS A 5 -4.81 0.55 -14.62
CA LYS A 5 -3.79 -0.15 -13.84
C LYS A 5 -3.73 0.42 -12.42
N LEU A 6 -3.78 -0.46 -11.42
CA LEU A 6 -3.59 -0.14 -10.01
C LEU A 6 -2.11 -0.27 -9.58
N CYS A 7 -1.39 -1.13 -10.28
CA CYS A 7 0.06 -1.36 -10.28
C CYS A 7 0.43 -1.96 -11.64
N SER A 8 1.70 -2.27 -11.88
CA SER A 8 2.13 -2.84 -13.17
C SER A 8 1.38 -4.12 -13.55
N LYS A 9 1.02 -4.93 -12.54
CA LYS A 9 0.47 -6.30 -12.68
C LYS A 9 -1.06 -6.38 -12.65
N TYR A 10 -1.74 -5.46 -11.97
CA TYR A 10 -3.17 -5.58 -11.70
C TYR A 10 -3.97 -4.35 -12.13
N THR A 11 -5.19 -4.59 -12.62
CA THR A 11 -6.17 -3.57 -13.03
C THR A 11 -7.34 -3.47 -12.05
N VAL A 12 -8.13 -2.39 -12.17
CA VAL A 12 -9.39 -2.21 -11.43
C VAL A 12 -10.35 -3.37 -11.65
N ARG A 13 -10.45 -3.89 -12.88
CA ARG A 13 -11.29 -5.07 -13.20
C ARG A 13 -10.88 -6.28 -12.38
N GLN A 14 -9.59 -6.61 -12.36
CA GLN A 14 -9.07 -7.75 -11.61
C GLN A 14 -9.32 -7.61 -10.12
N TYR A 15 -9.07 -6.42 -9.55
CA TYR A 15 -9.41 -6.15 -8.14
C TYR A 15 -10.89 -6.41 -7.82
N ARG A 16 -11.80 -5.95 -8.68
CA ARG A 16 -13.25 -6.17 -8.48
C ARG A 16 -13.59 -7.66 -8.53
N THR A 17 -12.96 -8.43 -9.43
CA THR A 17 -13.11 -9.89 -9.47
C THR A 17 -12.61 -10.53 -8.17
N PHE A 18 -11.40 -10.21 -7.73
CA PHE A 18 -10.83 -10.75 -6.48
C PHE A 18 -11.71 -10.42 -5.26
N LYS A 19 -12.31 -9.21 -5.24
CA LYS A 19 -13.23 -8.82 -4.18
C LYS A 19 -14.53 -9.64 -4.20
N LYS A 20 -15.10 -9.91 -5.39
CA LYS A 20 -16.31 -10.75 -5.53
C LYS A 20 -16.05 -12.19 -5.10
N GLU A 21 -14.87 -12.71 -5.40
CA GLU A 21 -14.44 -14.07 -5.05
C GLU A 21 -13.94 -14.19 -3.59
N ALA A 22 -13.92 -13.09 -2.82
CA ALA A 22 -13.28 -13.02 -1.51
C ALA A 22 -11.84 -13.57 -1.52
N ASN A 23 -11.10 -13.36 -2.61
CA ASN A 23 -9.76 -13.89 -2.79
C ASN A 23 -8.72 -13.03 -2.07
N HIS A 24 -8.62 -13.22 -0.75
CA HIS A 24 -7.73 -12.45 0.12
C HIS A 24 -6.27 -12.53 -0.30
N LYS A 25 -5.81 -13.68 -0.81
CA LYS A 25 -4.42 -13.88 -1.27
C LYS A 25 -4.09 -12.95 -2.43
N LYS A 26 -4.95 -12.90 -3.46
CA LYS A 26 -4.74 -11.99 -4.60
C LYS A 26 -4.86 -10.52 -4.23
N ILE A 27 -5.72 -10.19 -3.27
CA ILE A 27 -5.82 -8.82 -2.76
C ILE A 27 -4.53 -8.43 -2.00
N ALA A 28 -3.99 -9.33 -1.18
CA ALA A 28 -2.72 -9.11 -0.49
C ALA A 28 -1.56 -8.94 -1.49
N ASP A 29 -1.46 -9.80 -2.51
CA ASP A 29 -0.47 -9.68 -3.59
C ASP A 29 -0.57 -8.32 -4.30
N LEU A 30 -1.80 -7.84 -4.55
CA LEU A 30 -2.03 -6.53 -5.17
C LEU A 30 -1.55 -5.39 -4.28
N ILE A 31 -1.87 -5.42 -2.99
CA ILE A 31 -1.44 -4.41 -2.02
C ILE A 31 0.08 -4.41 -1.92
N TYR A 32 0.69 -5.58 -1.80
CA TYR A 32 2.15 -5.74 -1.77
C TYR A 32 2.80 -5.13 -3.01
N GLN A 33 2.36 -5.54 -4.21
CA GLN A 33 2.93 -5.05 -5.47
C GLN A 33 2.86 -3.52 -5.56
N ARG A 34 1.72 -2.95 -5.15
CA ARG A 34 1.51 -1.50 -5.15
C ARG A 34 2.42 -0.77 -4.15
N LEU A 35 2.61 -1.32 -2.95
CA LEU A 35 3.52 -0.75 -1.96
C LEU A 35 4.98 -0.87 -2.41
N TYR A 36 5.35 -2.02 -2.97
CA TYR A 36 6.70 -2.26 -3.47
C TYR A 36 7.08 -1.26 -4.57
N GLU A 37 6.32 -1.20 -5.66
CA GLU A 37 6.58 -0.30 -6.81
C GLU A 37 6.61 1.18 -6.40
N ARG A 38 5.78 1.56 -5.42
CA ARG A 38 5.67 2.97 -5.01
C ARG A 38 6.74 3.41 -4.02
N TYR A 39 7.14 2.52 -3.13
CA TYR A 39 7.88 2.90 -1.91
C TYR A 39 9.20 2.17 -1.76
N ILE A 40 9.29 0.91 -2.17
CA ILE A 40 10.47 0.06 -1.93
C ILE A 40 11.40 0.11 -3.15
N GLU A 41 10.89 -0.21 -4.34
CA GLU A 41 11.67 -0.24 -5.60
C GLU A 41 12.39 1.10 -5.88
N PRO A 42 11.75 2.29 -5.73
CA PRO A 42 12.43 3.56 -5.95
C PRO A 42 13.53 3.85 -4.93
N PHE A 43 13.55 3.15 -3.79
CA PHE A 43 14.54 3.31 -2.73
C PHE A 43 15.66 2.28 -2.79
N GLU A 44 15.40 1.05 -3.27
CA GLU A 44 16.41 -0.02 -3.34
C GLU A 44 17.64 0.39 -4.16
N ASN A 45 17.42 1.06 -5.30
CA ASN A 45 18.46 1.48 -6.23
C ASN A 45 18.78 2.98 -6.14
N ASN A 46 18.47 3.62 -5.00
CA ASN A 46 18.65 5.07 -4.84
C ASN A 46 19.98 5.40 -4.12
N PRO A 47 20.90 6.15 -4.74
CA PRO A 47 22.15 6.56 -4.11
C PRO A 47 21.94 7.51 -2.92
N ALA A 48 20.80 8.20 -2.84
CA ALA A 48 20.42 9.03 -1.70
C ALA A 48 19.69 8.24 -0.59
N LYS A 49 19.66 6.90 -0.64
CA LYS A 49 19.06 6.09 0.41
C LYS A 49 19.79 6.28 1.74
N HIS A 50 19.07 6.73 2.75
CA HIS A 50 19.55 6.81 4.13
C HIS A 50 18.48 6.34 5.11
N GLY A 51 18.89 6.01 6.34
CA GLY A 51 18.01 5.39 7.35
C GLY A 51 16.74 6.21 7.66
N PHE A 52 16.85 7.54 7.74
CA PHE A 52 15.68 8.41 7.94
C PHE A 52 14.65 8.29 6.81
N GLY A 53 15.10 8.22 5.55
CA GLY A 53 14.22 8.07 4.39
C GLY A 53 13.50 6.72 4.41
N MET A 54 14.23 5.64 4.74
CA MET A 54 13.64 4.32 4.90
C MET A 54 12.57 4.30 6.00
N MET A 55 12.82 4.96 7.13
CA MET A 55 11.85 5.07 8.21
C MET A 55 10.61 5.87 7.82
N ALA A 56 10.78 7.01 7.16
CA ALA A 56 9.66 7.82 6.67
C ALA A 56 8.77 7.03 5.70
N VAL A 57 9.39 6.26 4.80
CA VAL A 57 8.68 5.37 3.88
C VAL A 57 7.92 4.26 4.62
N ALA A 58 8.54 3.64 5.62
CA ALA A 58 7.88 2.61 6.42
C ALA A 58 6.63 3.14 7.13
N CYS A 59 6.68 4.35 7.70
CA CYS A 59 5.52 5.00 8.30
C CYS A 59 4.38 5.20 7.29
N LEU A 60 4.69 5.66 6.06
CA LEU A 60 3.69 5.82 5.00
C LEU A 60 3.06 4.48 4.60
N MET A 61 3.86 3.41 4.51
CA MET A 61 3.36 2.07 4.22
C MET A 61 2.40 1.56 5.31
N ILE A 62 2.73 1.79 6.58
CA ILE A 62 1.88 1.44 7.72
C ILE A 62 0.55 2.19 7.66
N GLU A 63 0.57 3.51 7.40
CA GLU A 63 -0.66 4.30 7.26
C GLU A 63 -1.55 3.82 6.11
N VAL A 64 -0.95 3.47 4.97
CA VAL A 64 -1.68 2.92 3.82
C VAL A 64 -2.33 1.59 4.19
N LEU A 65 -1.59 0.69 4.84
CA LEU A 65 -2.10 -0.61 5.26
C LEU A 65 -3.23 -0.47 6.28
N PHE A 66 -3.08 0.41 7.27
CA PHE A 66 -4.12 0.74 8.24
C PHE A 66 -5.40 1.25 7.55
N CYS A 67 -5.26 2.13 6.56
CA CYS A 67 -6.40 2.61 5.78
C CYS A 67 -7.11 1.49 5.01
N PHE A 68 -6.35 0.54 4.45
CA PHE A 68 -6.94 -0.63 3.78
C PHE A 68 -7.72 -1.51 4.76
N GLN A 69 -7.16 -1.81 5.94
CA GLN A 69 -7.83 -2.60 6.97
C GLN A 69 -9.14 -1.95 7.45
N ARG A 70 -9.17 -0.62 7.56
CA ARG A 70 -10.34 0.14 8.02
C ARG A 70 -11.30 0.55 6.90
N GLY A 71 -10.97 0.27 5.64
CA GLY A 71 -11.76 0.71 4.48
C GLY A 71 -11.83 2.23 4.31
N ARG A 72 -10.83 2.97 4.79
CA ARG A 72 -10.79 4.45 4.74
C ARG A 72 -9.95 4.94 3.55
N LYS A 73 -10.30 6.10 2.99
CA LYS A 73 -9.51 6.76 1.92
C LYS A 73 -8.26 7.48 2.44
N LYS A 74 -8.32 7.96 3.67
CA LYS A 74 -7.25 8.67 4.39
C LYS A 74 -7.30 8.28 5.86
N THR A 75 -6.19 8.43 6.57
CA THR A 75 -6.10 8.15 8.01
C THR A 75 -7.11 9.01 8.77
N GLY A 76 -7.18 10.31 8.43
CA GLY A 76 -8.08 11.28 9.06
C GLY A 76 -7.68 11.62 10.51
N GLU A 77 -6.50 11.17 10.92
CA GLU A 77 -5.95 11.25 12.26
C GLU A 77 -4.45 11.55 12.13
N ALA A 78 -3.83 12.06 13.20
CA ALA A 78 -2.38 12.29 13.21
C ALA A 78 -1.61 10.96 13.08
N GLY A 79 -0.51 10.97 12.33
CA GLY A 79 0.28 9.75 12.04
C GLY A 79 0.72 8.98 13.30
N GLY A 80 1.08 9.70 14.38
CA GLY A 80 1.42 9.07 15.66
C GLY A 80 0.26 8.27 16.28
N VAL A 81 -0.98 8.72 16.10
CA VAL A 81 -2.19 7.99 16.55
C VAL A 81 -2.42 6.75 15.69
N VAL A 82 -2.20 6.86 14.37
CA VAL A 82 -2.31 5.72 13.45
C VAL A 82 -1.29 4.65 13.80
N PHE A 83 -0.05 5.05 14.07
CA PHE A 83 1.03 4.17 14.46
C PHE A 83 0.71 3.45 15.78
N PHE A 84 0.26 4.19 16.80
CA PHE A 84 -0.17 3.61 18.08
C PHE A 84 -1.37 2.65 17.93
N LYS A 85 -2.28 2.88 16.98
CA LYS A 85 -3.43 2.00 16.73
C LYS A 85 -3.10 0.78 15.86
N PHE A 86 -1.98 0.81 15.16
CA PHE A 86 -1.55 -0.26 14.26
C PHE A 86 -0.79 -1.35 15.02
N PHE A 87 0.04 -0.96 15.99
CA PHE A 87 0.73 -1.86 16.92
C PHE A 87 -0.10 -2.09 18.19
#